data_AF-K1RW05-F1
#
_entry.id   AF-K1RW05-F1
#
_cell.length_a   1.000
_cell.length_b   1.000
_cell.length_c   1.000
_cell.angle_alpha   90.00
_cell.angle_beta   90.00
_cell.angle_gamma   90.00
#
_symmetry.space_group_name_H-M   'P 1'
#
loop_
_entity.id
_entity.type
_entity.pdbx_description
1 polymer ?
#
loop_
_entity_poly.entity_id
_entity_poly.type
_entity_poly.pdbx_seq_one_letter_code
_entity_poly.pdbx_strand_id
1 'polypeptide(L)' 'REYYECVGDVQNVTFPCAALCDADTGRIAIYYGCADTCVSMAFTTVDEVVDYVKKHSSV' A
#
# COMPACT_ATOMS: atom_id res chain seq x y z
N ARG A 1 -14.47 5.03 12.04
CA ARG A 1 -13.92 5.18 10.67
C ARG A 1 -12.84 6.23 10.77
N GLU A 2 -11.63 5.91 10.36
CA GLU A 2 -10.60 6.95 10.29
C GLU A 2 -10.67 7.61 8.93
N TYR A 3 -10.51 8.93 8.90
CA TYR A 3 -10.69 9.76 7.70
C TYR A 3 -9.37 10.13 7.03
N TYR A 4 -8.24 9.63 7.51
CA TYR A 4 -6.91 10.11 7.12
C TYR A 4 -6.58 9.94 5.63
N GLU A 5 -7.27 9.04 4.92
CA GLU A 5 -7.12 8.84 3.46
C GLU A 5 -8.11 9.68 2.65
N CYS A 6 -9.25 10.04 3.23
CA CYS A 6 -10.35 10.72 2.55
C CYS A 6 -10.38 12.23 2.81
N VAL A 7 -9.81 12.69 3.92
CA VAL A 7 -9.88 14.08 4.38
C VAL A 7 -8.46 14.55 4.72
N GLY A 8 -8.05 15.62 4.04
CA GLY A 8 -6.72 16.22 4.14
C GLY A 8 -6.56 17.31 3.07
N ASP A 9 -5.31 17.71 2.82
CA ASP A 9 -4.96 18.72 1.80
C ASP A 9 -5.45 18.34 0.40
N VAL A 10 -5.41 17.04 0.06
CA VAL A 10 -5.99 16.50 -1.17
C VAL A 10 -6.86 15.28 -0.83
N GLN A 11 -8.17 15.35 -1.09
CA GLN A 11 -9.09 14.28 -0.67
C GLN A 11 -8.90 12.98 -1.47
N ASN A 12 -9.16 11.84 -0.80
CA ASN A 12 -9.20 10.50 -1.38
C ASN A 12 -7.88 10.07 -2.04
N VAL A 13 -6.76 10.34 -1.38
CA VAL A 13 -5.42 9.95 -1.84
C VAL A 13 -4.86 8.84 -0.98
N THR A 14 -4.46 7.75 -1.64
CA THR A 14 -3.61 6.68 -1.10
C THR A 14 -2.45 6.45 -2.07
N PHE A 15 -1.29 7.03 -1.80
CA PHE A 15 -0.19 7.09 -2.76
C PHE A 15 1.08 6.40 -2.21
N PRO A 16 1.42 5.18 -2.67
CA PRO A 16 2.58 4.45 -2.16
C PRO A 16 3.91 5.00 -2.70
N CYS A 17 4.88 5.22 -1.82
CA CYS A 17 6.20 5.78 -2.17
C CYS A 17 7.39 4.88 -1.82
N ALA A 18 7.24 3.96 -0.86
CA ALA A 18 8.32 3.06 -0.45
C ALA A 18 7.78 1.73 0.08
N ALA A 19 8.60 0.69 0.01
CA ALA A 19 8.33 -0.60 0.64
C ALA A 19 9.60 -1.18 1.26
N LEU A 20 9.47 -1.79 2.44
CA LEU A 20 10.49 -2.66 3.01
C LEU A 20 10.07 -4.11 2.79
N CYS A 21 10.96 -4.91 2.22
CA CYS A 21 10.72 -6.31 1.89
C CYS A 21 11.70 -7.20 2.66
N ASP A 22 11.17 -8.06 3.52
CA ASP A 22 11.94 -9.08 4.22
C ASP A 22 12.10 -10.31 3.33
N ALA A 23 13.32 -10.56 2.84
CA ALA A 23 13.59 -11.64 1.89
C ALA A 23 13.39 -13.04 2.49
N ASP A 24 13.58 -13.20 3.80
CA ASP A 24 13.50 -14.51 4.45
C ASP A 24 12.04 -14.96 4.65
N THR A 25 11.14 -14.00 4.85
CA THR A 25 9.71 -14.28 5.14
C THR A 25 8.75 -13.84 4.03
N GLY A 26 9.22 -13.06 3.06
CA GLY A 26 8.39 -12.48 2.02
C GLY A 26 7.47 -11.37 2.51
N ARG A 27 7.55 -10.92 3.78
CA ARG A 27 6.71 -9.84 4.31
C ARG A 27 7.07 -8.50 3.68
N ILE A 28 6.05 -7.72 3.36
CA ILE A 28 6.18 -6.37 2.80
C ILE A 28 5.47 -5.39 3.74
N ALA A 29 6.18 -4.32 4.12
CA ALA A 29 5.61 -3.14 4.74
C ALA A 29 5.65 -1.97 3.73
N ILE A 30 4.49 -1.45 3.35
CA ILE A 30 4.33 -0.40 2.33
C ILE A 30 4.06 0.93 3.03
N TYR A 31 4.88 1.95 2.75
CA TYR A 31 4.66 3.32 3.21
C TYR A 31 3.93 4.11 2.12
N TYR A 32 2.80 4.70 2.47
CA TYR A 32 1.96 5.44 1.54
C TYR A 32 1.46 6.76 2.13
N GLY A 33 1.42 7.79 1.29
CA GLY A 33 0.83 9.08 1.60
C GLY A 33 -0.69 8.98 1.66
N CYS A 34 -1.28 9.67 2.62
CA CYS A 34 -2.72 9.68 2.88
C CYS A 34 -3.25 11.10 2.85
N ALA A 35 -4.19 11.35 1.93
CA ALA A 35 -4.80 12.65 1.69
C ALA A 35 -3.81 13.83 1.55
N ASP A 36 -2.60 13.56 1.02
CA ASP A 36 -1.45 14.48 0.99
C ASP A 36 -1.13 15.14 2.35
N THR A 37 -1.49 14.51 3.46
CA THR A 37 -1.44 15.09 4.80
C THR A 37 -0.55 14.30 5.78
N CYS A 38 -0.56 12.98 5.68
CA CYS A 38 0.22 12.12 6.56
C CYS A 38 0.76 10.89 5.83
N VAL A 39 1.64 10.14 6.51
CA VAL A 39 2.18 8.87 6.01
C VAL A 39 1.61 7.73 6.86
N SER A 40 1.06 6.72 6.19
CA SER A 40 0.54 5.48 6.80
C SER A 40 1.27 4.25 6.27
N MET A 41 0.92 3.08 6.82
CA MET A 41 1.55 1.81 6.49
C MET A 41 0.51 0.71 6.23
N ALA A 42 0.76 -0.11 5.21
CA ALA A 42 0.01 -1.32 4.91
C ALA A 42 0.93 -2.54 4.84
N PHE A 43 0.37 -3.74 5.03
CA PHE A 43 1.13 -5.00 5.04
C PHE A 43 0.57 -6.01 4.04
N THR A 44 1.47 -6.80 3.45
CA THR A 44 1.14 -7.94 2.59
C THR A 44 2.37 -8.86 2.50
N THR A 45 2.32 -9.88 1.65
CA THR A 45 3.48 -10.72 1.31
C THR A 45 3.73 -10.74 -0.20
N VAL A 46 4.98 -10.99 -0.59
CA VAL A 46 5.36 -11.08 -2.02
C VAL A 46 4.53 -12.14 -2.75
N ASP A 47 4.34 -13.31 -2.14
CA ASP A 47 3.62 -14.42 -2.76
C ASP A 47 2.14 -14.07 -2.98
N GLU A 48 1.46 -13.49 -1.98
CA GLU A 48 0.06 -13.07 -2.12
C GLU A 48 -0.13 -12.04 -3.23
N VAL A 49 0.75 -11.04 -3.32
CA VAL A 49 0.68 -10.00 -4.35
C VAL A 49 0.92 -10.60 -5.74
N VAL A 50 1.97 -11.41 -5.91
CA VAL A 50 2.32 -12.01 -7.20
C VAL A 50 1.23 -12.95 -7.69
N ASP A 51 0.70 -13.80 -6.81
CA ASP A 51 -0.39 -14.72 -7.15
C ASP A 51 -1.67 -13.99 -7.51
N TYR A 52 -2.01 -12.94 -6.76
CA TYR A 52 -3.18 -12.12 -7.06
C TYR A 52 -3.05 -11.42 -8.41
N VAL A 53 -1.89 -10.81 -8.71
CA VAL A 53 -1.63 -10.12 -9.99
C VAL A 53 -1.72 -11.10 -11.17
N LYS A 54 -1.10 -12.28 -11.07
CA LYS A 54 -1.17 -13.29 -12.15
C LYS A 54 -2.60 -13.75 -12.40
N LYS A 55 -3.38 -13.96 -11.34
CA LYS A 55 -4.78 -14.41 -11.42
C LYS A 55 -5.71 -13.36 -12.04
N HIS A 56 -5.45 -12.07 -11.81
CA HIS A 56 -6.29 -10.95 -12.25
C HIS A 56 -5.61 -10.08 -13.31
N SER A 57 -4.67 -10.64 -14.07
CA SER A 57 -3.94 -9.90 -15.09
C SER A 57 -4.90 -9.35 -16.15
N SER A 58 -4.86 -8.04 -16.38
CA SER A 58 -5.50 -7.39 -17.53
C SER A 58 -4.55 -7.39 -18.74
N VAL A 59 -5.12 -7.25 -19.94
CA VAL A 59 -4.39 -7.08 -21.21
C VAL A 59 -4.55 -5.66 -21.72
#